data_AF-A0A7V9H928-F1
#
_entry.id   AF-A0A7V9H928-F1
#
_cell.length_a   1.000
_cell.length_b   1.000
_cell.length_c   1.000
_cell.angle_alpha   90.00
_cell.angle_beta   90.00
_cell.angle_gamma   90.00
#
_symmetry.space_group_name_H-M   'P 1'
#
loop_
_entity.id
_entity.type
_entity.pdbx_description
1 polymer ?
#
loop_
_entity_poly.entity_id
_entity_poly.type
_entity_poly.pdbx_seq_one_letter_code
_entity_poly.pdbx_strand_id
1 'polypeptide(L)'
;ETKHPTYFRSIGKPLEEPLVRILRRNGLDTPKAKIFVQSFEVDNLRALDREIDAPIVQLLGGPAGRPADGSGTTYAQMATPAGLSEIARYADGVGPSKDYIVPRAGGTPARELAPTSFVDDAHRAGLVVHPYTFRNENAFHSAEKQNPGGPADYGKAFEEYAQFFALGVDGVFADNPDTAVSARGDELAP
;
A
#
# COMPACT_ATOMS: atom_id res chain seq x y z
N GLU A 1 -9.27 4.18 -5.57
CA GLU A 1 -9.22 4.50 -4.12
C GLU A 1 -10.47 5.29 -3.75
N THR A 2 -11.18 4.89 -2.69
CA THR A 2 -12.22 5.74 -2.08
C THR A 2 -11.55 6.69 -1.08
N LYS A 3 -11.65 8.00 -1.29
CA LYS A 3 -11.04 9.01 -0.41
C LYS A 3 -12.05 9.47 0.64
N HIS A 4 -11.69 9.34 1.91
CA HIS A 4 -12.49 9.80 3.05
C HIS A 4 -13.98 9.41 3.02
N PRO A 5 -14.33 8.13 2.79
CA PRO A 5 -15.73 7.72 2.64
C PRO A 5 -16.64 8.11 3.81
N THR A 6 -16.16 8.07 5.05
CA THR A 6 -16.92 8.55 6.23
C THR A 6 -17.30 10.03 6.10
N TYR A 7 -16.37 10.89 5.65
CA TYR A 7 -16.66 12.31 5.44
C TYR A 7 -17.72 12.49 4.36
N PHE A 8 -17.54 11.87 3.19
CA PHE A 8 -18.47 12.00 2.07
C PHE A 8 -19.87 11.50 2.39
N ARG A 9 -19.98 10.42 3.19
CA ARG A 9 -21.26 9.94 3.71
C ARG A 9 -21.90 10.96 4.66
N SER A 10 -21.13 11.60 5.54
CA SER A 10 -21.66 12.60 6.50
C SER A 10 -22.27 13.85 5.83
N ILE A 11 -21.83 14.18 4.61
CA ILE A 11 -22.40 15.29 3.81
C ILE A 11 -23.43 14.81 2.76
N GLY A 12 -23.93 13.58 2.90
CA GLY A 12 -24.98 13.03 2.01
C GLY A 12 -24.49 12.69 0.60
N LYS A 13 -23.19 12.44 0.41
CA LYS A 13 -22.58 12.10 -0.88
C LYS A 13 -21.79 10.78 -0.80
N PRO A 14 -22.41 9.66 -0.41
CA PRO A 14 -21.67 8.42 -0.23
C PRO A 14 -21.02 7.95 -1.55
N LEU A 15 -19.81 7.41 -1.44
CA LEU A 15 -18.98 7.05 -2.60
C LEU A 15 -19.22 5.61 -3.06
N GLU A 16 -19.63 4.73 -2.14
CA GLU A 16 -19.69 3.29 -2.35
C GLU A 16 -20.77 2.91 -3.37
N GLU A 17 -22.00 3.39 -3.22
CA GLU A 17 -23.11 2.99 -4.08
C GLU A 17 -22.89 3.43 -5.54
N PRO A 18 -22.41 4.67 -5.84
CA PRO A 18 -21.97 5.03 -7.19
C PRO A 18 -20.83 4.15 -7.71
N LEU A 19 -19.85 3.82 -6.87
CA LEU A 19 -18.72 2.97 -7.25
C LEU A 19 -19.21 1.57 -7.66
N VAL A 20 -20.00 0.90 -6.82
CA VAL A 20 -20.56 -0.44 -7.10
C VAL A 20 -21.32 -0.46 -8.43
N ARG A 21 -22.17 0.54 -8.67
CA ARG A 21 -22.90 0.67 -9.95
C ARG A 21 -21.95 0.78 -11.15
N ILE A 22 -20.87 1.54 -11.02
CA ILE A 22 -19.88 1.70 -12.10
C ILE A 22 -19.11 0.40 -12.33
N LEU A 23 -18.69 -0.31 -11.28
CA LEU A 23 -17.96 -1.57 -11.41
C LEU A 23 -18.81 -2.62 -12.15
N ARG A 24 -20.05 -2.83 -11.71
CA ARG A 24 -20.98 -3.77 -12.33
C ARG A 24 -21.30 -3.41 -13.78
N ARG A 25 -21.57 -2.14 -14.06
CA ARG A 25 -21.87 -1.66 -15.43
C ARG A 25 -20.72 -1.94 -16.41
N ASN A 26 -19.48 -1.96 -15.93
CA ASN A 26 -18.29 -2.18 -16.77
C ASN A 26 -17.77 -3.63 -16.71
N GLY A 27 -18.47 -4.55 -16.05
CA GLY A 27 -18.01 -5.94 -15.91
C GLY A 27 -16.73 -6.09 -15.07
N LEU A 28 -16.48 -5.14 -14.16
CA LEU A 28 -15.29 -5.11 -13.30
C LEU A 28 -15.58 -5.66 -11.89
N ASP A 29 -16.78 -6.18 -11.65
CA ASP A 29 -17.21 -6.77 -10.38
C ASP A 29 -17.06 -8.30 -10.44
N THR A 30 -15.82 -8.78 -10.47
CA THR A 30 -15.50 -10.22 -10.46
C THR A 30 -14.18 -10.46 -9.71
N PRO A 31 -13.94 -11.67 -9.18
CA PRO A 31 -12.68 -11.99 -8.48
C PRO A 31 -11.43 -11.91 -9.36
N LYS A 32 -11.59 -11.89 -10.69
CA LYS A 32 -10.49 -11.82 -11.67
C LYS A 32 -10.39 -10.47 -12.37
N ALA A 33 -11.17 -9.48 -11.94
CA ALA A 33 -11.17 -8.16 -12.53
C ALA A 33 -9.76 -7.53 -12.43
N LYS A 34 -9.35 -6.80 -13.46
CA LYS A 34 -8.03 -6.15 -13.51
C LYS A 34 -8.04 -4.80 -12.79
N ILE A 35 -8.61 -4.80 -11.58
CA ILE A 35 -8.71 -3.64 -10.70
C ILE A 35 -8.47 -4.06 -9.25
N PHE A 36 -8.11 -3.09 -8.42
CA PHE A 36 -8.21 -3.17 -6.98
C PHE A 36 -9.03 -1.98 -6.46
N VAL A 37 -9.97 -2.25 -5.56
CA VAL A 37 -10.66 -1.21 -4.79
C VAL A 37 -9.92 -1.03 -3.48
N GLN A 38 -9.51 0.19 -3.15
CA GLN A 38 -8.67 0.45 -1.99
C GLN A 38 -9.12 1.64 -1.17
N SER A 39 -8.87 1.60 0.14
CA SER A 39 -9.20 2.66 1.10
C SER A 39 -8.26 2.62 2.30
N PHE A 40 -8.10 3.76 2.96
CA PHE A 40 -7.51 3.83 4.31
C PHE A 40 -8.52 3.52 5.42
N GLU A 41 -9.81 3.75 5.15
CA GLU A 41 -10.90 3.44 6.07
C GLU A 41 -11.28 1.96 5.96
N VAL A 42 -11.68 1.36 7.08
CA VAL A 42 -11.93 -0.07 7.27
C VAL A 42 -13.40 -0.41 7.06
N ASP A 43 -14.30 0.38 7.64
CA ASP A 43 -15.73 0.08 7.66
C ASP A 43 -16.34 0.17 6.25
N ASN A 44 -15.82 1.07 5.41
CA ASN A 44 -16.24 1.15 4.02
C ASN A 44 -15.78 -0.07 3.21
N LEU A 45 -14.58 -0.60 3.47
CA LEU A 45 -14.09 -1.81 2.81
C LEU A 45 -14.89 -3.03 3.23
N ARG A 46 -15.21 -3.16 4.53
CA ARG A 46 -16.11 -4.21 5.04
C ARG A 46 -17.52 -4.13 4.47
N ALA A 47 -18.00 -2.93 4.16
CA ALA A 47 -19.27 -2.75 3.47
C ALA A 47 -19.17 -3.17 2.01
N LEU A 48 -18.09 -2.77 1.32
CA LEU A 48 -17.85 -3.12 -0.08
C LEU A 48 -17.61 -4.62 -0.29
N ASP A 49 -16.90 -5.29 0.61
CA ASP A 49 -16.66 -6.74 0.59
C ASP A 49 -17.95 -7.58 0.54
N ARG A 50 -19.06 -7.03 1.06
CA ARG A 50 -20.38 -7.67 0.99
C ARG A 50 -21.15 -7.36 -0.29
N GLU A 51 -20.69 -6.39 -1.06
CA GLU A 51 -21.38 -5.82 -2.22
C GLU A 51 -20.65 -6.09 -3.55
N ILE A 52 -19.34 -6.34 -3.54
CA ILE A 52 -18.54 -6.56 -4.75
C ILE A 52 -17.66 -7.80 -4.61
N ASP A 53 -17.44 -8.47 -5.73
CA ASP A 53 -16.48 -9.57 -5.88
C ASP A 53 -15.10 -9.06 -6.38
N ALA A 54 -14.98 -7.77 -6.71
CA ALA A 54 -13.71 -7.19 -7.16
C ALA A 54 -12.68 -7.14 -6.01
N PRO A 55 -11.38 -7.39 -6.27
CA PRO A 55 -10.36 -7.42 -5.21
C PRO A 55 -10.27 -6.13 -4.38
N ILE A 56 -10.19 -6.28 -3.06
CA ILE A 56 -10.13 -5.19 -2.07
C ILE A 56 -8.75 -5.09 -1.43
N VAL A 57 -8.25 -3.87 -1.24
CA VAL A 57 -6.96 -3.58 -0.59
C VAL A 57 -7.11 -2.61 0.57
N GLN A 58 -6.67 -3.01 1.77
CA GLN A 58 -6.56 -2.12 2.92
C GLN A 58 -5.26 -1.31 2.84
N LEU A 59 -5.37 0.02 2.78
CA LEU A 59 -4.21 0.91 2.86
C LEU A 59 -3.80 1.12 4.32
N LEU A 60 -2.50 1.05 4.61
CA LEU A 60 -1.96 1.30 5.95
C LEU A 60 -1.14 2.59 5.92
N GLY A 61 -1.59 3.60 6.68
CA GLY A 61 -0.90 4.89 6.83
C GLY A 61 0.37 4.78 7.67
N GLY A 62 0.98 5.90 8.04
CA GLY A 62 2.14 5.87 8.95
C GLY A 62 1.81 5.20 10.30
N PRO A 63 2.79 4.58 10.99
CA PRO A 63 2.57 3.79 12.22
C PRO A 63 1.75 4.46 13.33
N ALA A 64 1.91 5.78 13.51
CA ALA A 64 1.19 6.55 14.52
C ALA A 64 -0.22 6.98 14.08
N GLY A 65 -0.55 6.85 12.79
CA GLY A 65 -1.85 7.21 12.23
C GLY A 65 -2.94 6.17 12.54
N ARG A 66 -4.18 6.55 12.23
CA ARG A 66 -5.37 5.71 12.41
C ARG A 66 -6.34 5.89 11.23
N PRO A 67 -7.17 4.89 10.92
CA PRO A 67 -8.35 5.06 10.07
C PRO A 67 -9.27 6.18 10.59
N ALA A 68 -9.87 6.94 9.67
CA ALA A 68 -10.72 8.09 10.01
C ALA A 68 -12.14 7.71 10.45
N ASP A 69 -12.55 6.47 10.19
CA ASP A 69 -13.87 5.91 10.52
C ASP A 69 -14.00 5.45 11.99
N GLY A 70 -12.95 5.61 12.79
CA GLY A 70 -13.04 5.43 14.24
C GLY A 70 -12.85 3.99 14.74
N SER A 71 -12.17 3.14 13.96
CA SER A 71 -11.85 1.75 14.32
C SER A 71 -11.14 1.53 15.68
N GLY A 72 -10.65 2.61 16.31
CA GLY A 72 -9.99 2.58 17.62
C GLY A 72 -8.56 2.03 17.60
N THR A 73 -8.10 1.52 16.46
CA THR A 73 -6.77 0.91 16.27
C THR A 73 -5.84 1.81 15.47
N THR A 74 -4.53 1.70 15.70
CA THR A 74 -3.52 2.35 14.86
C THR A 74 -3.19 1.47 13.66
N TYR A 75 -2.68 2.09 12.59
CA TYR A 75 -2.17 1.32 11.47
C TYR A 75 -1.03 0.38 11.90
N ALA A 76 -0.22 0.76 12.89
CA ALA A 76 0.79 -0.15 13.47
C ALA A 76 0.18 -1.40 14.10
N GLN A 77 -0.96 -1.29 14.79
CA GLN A 77 -1.67 -2.45 15.34
C GLN A 77 -2.26 -3.32 14.22
N MET A 78 -2.83 -2.68 13.19
CA MET A 78 -3.35 -3.37 11.99
C MET A 78 -2.23 -4.10 11.21
N ALA A 79 -1.00 -3.60 11.25
CA ALA A 79 0.16 -4.17 10.57
C ALA A 79 0.80 -5.38 11.29
N THR A 80 0.30 -5.77 12.46
CA THR A 80 0.77 -6.98 13.17
C THR A 80 0.21 -8.25 12.52
N PRO A 81 0.79 -9.45 12.74
CA PRO A 81 0.22 -10.71 12.23
C PRO A 81 -1.26 -10.92 12.58
N ALA A 82 -1.66 -10.55 13.80
CA ALA A 82 -3.05 -10.60 14.23
C ALA A 82 -3.92 -9.57 13.48
N GLY A 83 -3.43 -8.35 13.30
CA GLY A 83 -4.11 -7.32 12.52
C GLY A 83 -4.28 -7.70 11.05
N LEU A 84 -3.25 -8.27 10.42
CA LEU A 84 -3.28 -8.78 9.05
C LEU A 84 -4.29 -9.93 8.90
N SER A 85 -4.36 -10.82 9.89
CA SER A 85 -5.37 -11.89 9.92
C SER A 85 -6.80 -11.34 10.02
N GLU A 86 -7.01 -10.20 10.69
CA GLU A 86 -8.31 -9.52 10.71
C GLU A 86 -8.61 -8.77 9.40
N ILE A 87 -7.58 -8.22 8.74
CA ILE A 87 -7.71 -7.61 7.40
C ILE A 87 -8.13 -8.65 6.37
N ALA A 88 -7.53 -9.84 6.38
CA ALA A 88 -7.82 -10.94 5.47
C ALA A 88 -9.28 -11.45 5.52
N ARG A 89 -10.09 -11.00 6.49
CA ARG A 89 -11.52 -11.31 6.53
C ARG A 89 -12.37 -10.47 5.58
N TYR A 90 -11.83 -9.39 5.02
CA TYR A 90 -12.58 -8.45 4.16
C TYR A 90 -11.75 -7.84 3.02
N ALA A 91 -10.48 -8.22 2.89
CA ALA A 91 -9.58 -7.69 1.88
C ALA A 91 -8.67 -8.80 1.33
N ASP A 92 -8.28 -8.64 0.07
CA ASP A 92 -7.39 -9.55 -0.67
C ASP A 92 -5.93 -9.09 -0.65
N GLY A 93 -5.67 -7.86 -0.18
CA GLY A 93 -4.33 -7.32 -0.08
C GLY A 93 -4.19 -6.13 0.86
N VAL A 94 -2.95 -5.71 1.05
CA VAL A 94 -2.56 -4.52 1.82
C VAL A 94 -1.68 -3.60 0.98
N GLY A 95 -1.92 -2.30 1.11
CA GLY A 95 -1.05 -1.26 0.55
C GLY A 95 -0.40 -0.48 1.68
N PRO A 96 0.77 -0.90 2.20
CA PRO A 96 1.40 -0.27 3.35
C PRO A 96 2.32 0.90 2.97
N SER A 97 2.57 1.80 3.91
CA SER A 97 3.79 2.61 3.86
C SER A 97 5.03 1.70 3.80
N LYS A 98 6.03 2.07 3.01
CA LYS A 98 7.34 1.38 2.94
C LYS A 98 7.98 1.15 4.31
N ASP A 99 7.73 2.03 5.29
CA ASP A 99 8.29 1.96 6.64
C ASP A 99 7.84 0.73 7.45
N TYR A 100 6.79 0.01 7.02
CA TYR A 100 6.42 -1.27 7.64
C TYR A 100 7.32 -2.42 7.19
N ILE A 101 7.92 -2.33 6.00
CA ILE A 101 8.73 -3.39 5.40
C ILE A 101 10.20 -3.11 5.67
N VAL A 102 10.68 -1.91 5.35
CA VAL A 102 12.04 -1.45 5.67
C VAL A 102 11.91 -0.17 6.51
N PRO A 103 11.90 -0.29 7.85
CA PRO A 103 11.75 0.86 8.74
C PRO A 103 12.94 1.80 8.62
N ARG A 104 12.74 3.08 8.93
CA ARG A 104 13.81 4.08 8.96
C ARG A 104 13.99 4.66 10.35
N ALA A 105 15.22 4.67 10.84
CA ALA A 105 15.60 5.35 12.07
C ALA A 105 15.68 6.86 11.84
N GLY A 106 15.22 7.63 12.84
CA GLY A 106 15.18 9.09 12.78
C GLY A 106 16.51 9.74 12.36
N GLY A 107 16.40 10.95 11.81
CA GLY A 107 17.51 11.68 11.20
C GLY A 107 17.06 12.39 9.92
N THR A 108 17.93 13.20 9.33
CA THR A 108 17.66 13.85 8.04
C THR A 108 18.95 13.89 7.22
N PRO A 109 19.15 12.97 6.26
CA PRO A 109 18.24 11.88 5.89
C PRO A 109 18.14 10.77 6.95
N ALA A 110 16.99 10.10 7.00
CA ALA A 110 16.76 8.93 7.85
C ALA A 110 17.54 7.71 7.33
N ARG A 111 18.02 6.85 8.21
CA ARG A 111 18.76 5.63 7.84
C ARG A 111 17.87 4.41 7.88
N GLU A 112 18.11 3.44 7.02
CA GLU A 112 17.37 2.17 7.07
C GLU A 112 17.71 1.35 8.32
N LEU A 113 16.70 0.64 8.81
CA LEU A 113 16.83 -0.44 9.78
C LEU A 113 16.70 -1.79 9.06
N ALA A 114 16.92 -2.87 9.81
CA ALA A 114 16.70 -4.22 9.30
C ALA A 114 15.24 -4.36 8.80
N PRO A 115 15.02 -5.02 7.63
CA PRO A 115 13.69 -5.35 7.17
C PRO A 115 12.89 -6.14 8.22
N THR A 116 11.58 -5.96 8.22
CA THR A 116 10.66 -6.68 9.12
C THR A 116 10.14 -7.97 8.47
N SER A 117 9.34 -8.74 9.22
CA SER A 117 8.58 -9.89 8.70
C SER A 117 7.25 -9.51 8.02
N PHE A 118 6.97 -8.22 7.80
CA PHE A 118 5.64 -7.76 7.37
C PHE A 118 5.15 -8.45 6.09
N VAL A 119 6.00 -8.59 5.08
CA VAL A 119 5.63 -9.22 3.80
C VAL A 119 5.27 -10.69 4.03
N ASP A 120 6.13 -11.43 4.73
CA ASP A 120 5.90 -12.85 5.06
C ASP A 120 4.60 -13.04 5.88
N ASP A 121 4.34 -12.15 6.84
CA ASP A 121 3.14 -12.21 7.68
C ASP A 121 1.86 -11.90 6.89
N ALA A 122 1.92 -10.95 5.94
CA ALA A 122 0.81 -10.64 5.05
C ALA A 122 0.53 -11.80 4.08
N HIS A 123 1.57 -12.37 3.47
CA HIS A 123 1.44 -13.55 2.61
C HIS A 123 0.90 -14.77 3.36
N ARG A 124 1.31 -14.98 4.62
CA ARG A 124 0.77 -16.04 5.48
C ARG A 124 -0.72 -15.86 5.77
N ALA A 125 -1.19 -14.62 5.81
CA ALA A 125 -2.61 -14.28 5.93
C ALA A 125 -3.37 -14.35 4.59
N GLY A 126 -2.68 -14.62 3.47
CA GLY A 126 -3.27 -14.69 2.13
C GLY A 126 -3.44 -13.33 1.45
N LEU A 127 -2.74 -12.29 1.91
CA LEU A 127 -2.84 -10.91 1.41
C LEU A 127 -1.69 -10.60 0.46
N VAL A 128 -1.98 -10.07 -0.73
CA VAL A 128 -0.95 -9.46 -1.60
C VAL A 128 -0.45 -8.13 -1.03
N VAL A 129 0.79 -7.75 -1.31
CA VAL A 129 1.45 -6.58 -0.71
C VAL A 129 1.89 -5.58 -1.78
N HIS A 130 1.30 -4.38 -1.74
CA HIS A 130 1.58 -3.28 -2.70
C HIS A 130 2.03 -1.99 -1.97
N PRO A 131 3.30 -1.86 -1.54
CA PRO A 131 3.74 -0.69 -0.80
C PRO A 131 3.76 0.59 -1.63
N TYR A 132 3.63 1.72 -0.92
CA TYR A 132 3.69 3.06 -1.50
C TYR A 132 4.63 3.99 -0.72
N THR A 133 5.16 5.07 -1.30
CA THR A 133 5.25 5.38 -2.74
C THR A 133 6.73 5.43 -3.11
N PHE A 134 7.11 4.77 -4.18
CA PHE A 134 8.46 4.82 -4.72
C PHE A 134 8.62 6.04 -5.63
N ARG A 135 9.73 6.75 -5.44
CA ARG A 135 10.03 8.03 -6.07
C ARG A 135 11.52 8.12 -6.37
N ASN A 136 11.88 8.78 -7.46
CA ASN A 136 13.27 8.82 -7.89
C ASN A 136 14.11 9.81 -7.07
N GLU A 137 13.50 10.84 -6.50
CA GLU A 137 14.20 11.96 -5.89
C GLU A 137 14.80 11.62 -4.51
N ASN A 138 16.01 12.13 -4.26
CA ASN A 138 16.80 11.97 -3.04
C ASN A 138 15.98 12.18 -1.75
N ALA A 139 15.08 13.17 -1.74
CA ALA A 139 14.27 13.51 -0.57
C ALA A 139 13.42 12.35 -0.04
N PHE A 140 13.12 11.34 -0.88
CA PHE A 140 12.30 10.19 -0.51
C PHE A 140 13.11 8.95 -0.13
N HIS A 141 14.42 9.00 -0.29
CA HIS A 141 15.34 7.89 -0.02
C HIS A 141 15.96 7.96 1.38
N SER A 142 16.40 6.81 1.87
CA SER A 142 17.27 6.70 3.03
C SER A 142 18.65 7.30 2.77
N ALA A 143 19.40 7.59 3.84
CA ALA A 143 20.74 8.16 3.73
C ALA A 143 21.67 7.31 2.84
N GLU A 144 21.54 5.99 2.91
CA GLU A 144 22.32 5.02 2.14
C GLU A 144 22.01 5.08 0.63
N LYS A 145 20.80 5.51 0.28
CA LYS A 145 20.26 5.57 -1.08
C LYS A 145 20.15 6.99 -1.63
N GLN A 146 20.71 7.99 -0.95
CA GLN A 146 20.90 9.31 -1.54
C GLN A 146 22.20 9.36 -2.37
N ASN A 147 22.13 10.03 -3.52
CA ASN A 147 23.30 10.39 -4.31
C ASN A 147 23.76 11.82 -3.97
N PRO A 148 25.02 12.19 -4.27
CA PRO A 148 25.45 13.59 -4.18
C PRO A 148 24.54 14.50 -5.00
N GLY A 149 24.08 15.59 -4.40
CA GLY A 149 23.14 16.52 -5.04
C GLY A 149 22.12 17.10 -4.08
N GLY A 150 21.15 17.78 -4.63
CA GLY A 150 19.99 18.33 -3.93
C GLY A 150 18.87 17.30 -3.71
N PRO A 151 17.83 17.71 -2.95
CA PRO A 151 16.70 16.85 -2.60
C PRO A 151 15.86 16.39 -3.81
N ALA A 152 15.88 17.15 -4.91
CA ALA A 152 15.15 16.83 -6.13
C ALA A 152 15.97 16.00 -7.15
N ASP A 153 17.27 15.86 -6.93
CA ASP A 153 18.12 15.02 -7.78
C ASP A 153 17.83 13.53 -7.54
N TYR A 154 18.17 12.68 -8.50
CA TYR A 154 17.85 11.25 -8.41
C TYR A 154 18.73 10.56 -7.36
N GLY A 155 18.07 9.90 -6.43
CA GLY A 155 18.70 8.93 -5.54
C GLY A 155 18.90 7.58 -6.22
N LYS A 156 19.25 6.57 -5.42
CA LYS A 156 19.48 5.20 -5.88
C LYS A 156 18.16 4.43 -5.96
N ALA A 157 17.22 4.93 -6.76
CA ALA A 157 15.86 4.39 -6.85
C ALA A 157 15.84 2.90 -7.24
N PHE A 158 16.67 2.49 -8.19
CA PHE A 158 16.81 1.09 -8.60
C PHE A 158 17.24 0.16 -7.45
N GLU A 159 18.13 0.62 -6.56
CA GLU A 159 18.52 -0.16 -5.38
C GLU A 159 17.37 -0.30 -4.38
N GLU A 160 16.51 0.71 -4.25
CA GLU A 160 15.29 0.61 -3.42
C GLU A 160 14.29 -0.37 -4.02
N TYR A 161 14.01 -0.28 -5.32
CA TYR A 161 13.12 -1.23 -5.99
C TYR A 161 13.62 -2.67 -5.86
N ALA A 162 14.91 -2.91 -6.15
CA ALA A 162 15.50 -4.24 -6.03
C ALA A 162 15.38 -4.79 -4.60
N GLN A 163 15.70 -3.99 -3.58
CA GLN A 163 15.52 -4.40 -2.19
C GLN A 163 14.07 -4.83 -1.89
N PHE A 164 13.07 -4.06 -2.31
CA PHE A 164 11.67 -4.40 -2.01
C PHE A 164 11.15 -5.57 -2.82
N PHE A 165 11.56 -5.73 -4.08
CA PHE A 165 11.21 -6.92 -4.87
C PHE A 165 11.87 -8.19 -4.33
N ALA A 166 13.14 -8.12 -3.92
CA ALA A 166 13.83 -9.22 -3.24
C ALA A 166 13.18 -9.59 -1.89
N LEU A 167 12.54 -8.63 -1.21
CA LEU A 167 11.73 -8.86 -0.01
C LEU A 167 10.33 -9.44 -0.30
N GLY A 168 9.98 -9.65 -1.57
CA GLY A 168 8.79 -10.40 -1.98
C GLY A 168 7.52 -9.57 -2.20
N VAL A 169 7.60 -8.25 -2.38
CA VAL A 169 6.39 -7.46 -2.67
C VAL A 169 5.77 -7.83 -4.03
N ASP A 170 4.44 -7.90 -4.10
CA ASP A 170 3.72 -8.39 -5.30
C ASP A 170 3.59 -7.31 -6.40
N GLY A 171 3.74 -6.05 -6.00
CA GLY A 171 3.59 -4.86 -6.82
C GLY A 171 3.95 -3.62 -6.03
N VAL A 172 4.02 -2.45 -6.68
CA VAL A 172 4.44 -1.20 -6.03
C VAL A 172 3.63 -0.02 -6.56
N PHE A 173 3.38 0.97 -5.72
CA PHE A 173 2.94 2.29 -6.17
C PHE A 173 4.17 3.16 -6.44
N ALA A 174 4.30 3.64 -7.68
CA ALA A 174 5.44 4.44 -8.13
C ALA A 174 4.98 5.71 -8.82
N ASP A 175 5.61 6.84 -8.51
CA ASP A 175 5.39 8.09 -9.24
C ASP A 175 6.18 8.11 -10.56
N ASN A 176 7.17 7.22 -10.71
CA ASN A 176 7.96 6.99 -11.92
C ASN A 176 7.78 5.54 -12.43
N PRO A 177 6.68 5.22 -13.15
CA PRO A 177 6.36 3.85 -13.55
C PRO A 177 7.40 3.21 -14.47
N ASP A 178 8.04 4.00 -15.34
CA ASP A 178 9.12 3.58 -16.23
C ASP A 178 10.34 3.04 -15.44
N THR A 179 10.68 3.69 -14.33
CA THR A 179 11.74 3.26 -13.43
C THR A 179 11.37 1.95 -12.74
N ALA A 180 10.13 1.84 -12.22
CA ALA A 180 9.65 0.61 -11.56
C ALA A 180 9.64 -0.59 -12.52
N VAL A 181 9.20 -0.39 -13.77
CA VAL A 181 9.20 -1.45 -14.81
C VAL A 181 10.62 -1.87 -15.14
N SER A 182 11.53 -0.91 -15.32
CA SER A 182 12.94 -1.19 -15.62
C SER A 182 13.61 -1.98 -14.49
N ALA A 183 13.45 -1.54 -13.24
CA ALA A 183 14.01 -2.21 -12.07
C ALA A 183 13.50 -3.65 -11.89
N ARG A 184 12.22 -3.91 -12.19
CA ARG A 184 11.67 -5.27 -12.16
C ARG A 184 12.23 -6.16 -13.26
N GLY A 185 12.50 -5.60 -14.44
CA GLY A 185 13.12 -6.31 -15.56
C GLY A 185 14.52 -6.81 -15.24
N ASP A 186 15.29 -6.03 -14.48
CA ASP A 186 16.65 -6.38 -14.06
C ASP A 186 16.69 -7.51 -13.01
N GLU A 187 15.67 -7.65 -12.15
CA GLU A 187 15.57 -8.78 -11.21
C GLU A 187 15.07 -10.09 -11.84
N LEU A 188 14.33 -9.98 -12.95
CA LEU A 188 13.82 -11.13 -13.70
C LEU A 188 14.74 -11.54 -14.86
N ALA A 189 15.88 -10.84 -15.04
CA ALA A 189 16.92 -11.24 -15.97
C ALA A 189 17.61 -12.53 -15.44
N PRO A 190 17.65 -13.61 -16.25
CA PRO A 190 18.15 -14.92 -15.82
C PRO A 190 19.66 -14.94 -15.49
#